data_AF-A0A1V5W8T1-F1
#
_entry.id   AF-A0A1V5W8T1-F1
#
_cell.length_a   1.000
_cell.length_b   1.000
_cell.length_c   1.000
_cell.angle_alpha   90.00
_cell.angle_beta   90.00
_cell.angle_gamma   90.00
#
_symmetry.space_group_name_H-M   'P 1'
#
loop_
_entity.id
_entity.type
_entity.pdbx_description
1 polymer ?
#
loop_
_entity_poly.entity_id
_entity_poly.type
_entity_poly.pdbx_seq_one_letter_code
_entity_poly.pdbx_strand_id
1 'polypeptide(L)'
;MKALRSIIFSFSFIFLFTQLLFSQSYKIVVMPFDKLNKEKNSELETLTVGISETLSGALSTVDNFIIIDSDRVKRHLLNNASFKQTIGVNEEKDMEKLRELTKEKLDGDYIIYGSFNKIGSQIQLTAKFMEVNTGKVLKGVNVHGKYPDDIFMLQEELAKELMNRITGSTGISKSSIPIERKNNIEEYTKSTENYTAYQYYIKGRMEQIQYDVKNYPLAIEYYEKALKYDPKYALAWAGLSEVNALWGYQIKYANGNWQPYLKIAVEQGKKAVEYGRNLYQTHRALSMAYLNNSEFDLAQKSIDEAYRLNRQDAETLEIMAQLKNYGYKEMAKAGTESNRYIMECLRINPELIIARWALAHSYSTIGDKENALNQYMEILKVNPKHAPALHGIALIYYGKGDYYNSEYYALKTVEADPKTAQHHYTLALAYYQQGYSNPSKWDSAEISFKNALNLNPEYIDAIVTLGQTYYNKRNYNAAIAEFKKALAKDPKNDRAYNEMAISYYALGDYKSAERYSLLAVQYNPTNAINNYNLGLAYYMQKNWEKAIAAFEKAVTYDPNYENAWFNLANCYWFTNRFDRAYEYYNKVLELNPNNSEAQRWRDDSYQKMGR
;
A
#
# COMPACT_ATOMS: atom_id res chain seq x y z
N MET A 1 14.51 -12.53 -63.12
CA MET A 1 13.23 -12.86 -62.46
C MET A 1 13.30 -14.16 -61.63
N LYS A 2 14.44 -14.84 -61.47
CA LYS A 2 15.27 -14.76 -60.25
C LYS A 2 15.49 -13.30 -59.77
N ALA A 3 15.39 -13.04 -58.46
CA ALA A 3 15.70 -11.79 -57.73
C ALA A 3 14.57 -10.90 -57.13
N LEU A 4 13.26 -11.23 -57.19
CA LEU A 4 12.24 -10.34 -56.57
C LEU A 4 11.16 -10.97 -55.67
N ARG A 5 11.27 -12.25 -55.30
CA ARG A 5 10.33 -12.87 -54.33
C ARG A 5 10.98 -13.48 -53.08
N SER A 6 12.31 -13.39 -52.92
CA SER A 6 13.02 -13.83 -51.70
C SER A 6 13.66 -12.70 -50.89
N ILE A 7 13.24 -11.44 -51.11
CA ILE A 7 13.84 -10.25 -50.48
C ILE A 7 12.83 -9.44 -49.64
N ILE A 8 11.53 -9.76 -49.65
CA ILE A 8 10.52 -9.02 -48.86
C ILE A 8 10.02 -9.80 -47.62
N PHE A 9 10.40 -11.07 -47.46
CA PHE A 9 10.03 -11.87 -46.26
C PHE A 9 11.21 -12.23 -45.33
N SER A 10 12.40 -11.70 -45.62
CA SER A 10 13.66 -12.04 -44.91
C SER A 10 14.42 -10.81 -44.39
N PHE A 11 13.81 -9.62 -44.42
CA PHE A 11 14.41 -8.38 -43.92
C PHE A 11 13.70 -7.72 -42.73
N SER A 12 12.60 -8.30 -42.22
CA SER A 12 11.92 -7.82 -40.99
C SER A 12 12.02 -8.79 -39.80
N PHE A 13 12.79 -9.88 -39.93
CA PHE A 13 12.89 -10.92 -38.90
C PHE A 13 14.31 -11.10 -38.32
N ILE A 14 15.30 -10.35 -38.83
CA ILE A 14 16.72 -10.50 -38.46
C ILE A 14 17.31 -9.22 -37.82
N PHE A 15 16.53 -8.14 -37.68
CA PHE A 15 17.07 -6.85 -37.22
C PHE A 15 16.47 -6.26 -35.92
N LEU A 16 15.70 -7.04 -35.14
CA LEU A 16 15.17 -6.53 -33.85
C LEU A 16 15.12 -7.52 -32.67
N PHE A 17 15.56 -8.77 -32.80
CA PHE A 17 15.51 -9.74 -31.69
C PHE A 17 16.81 -10.54 -31.50
N THR A 18 17.95 -9.91 -31.78
CA THR A 18 19.29 -10.42 -31.41
C THR A 18 20.04 -9.49 -30.44
N GLN A 19 19.35 -8.56 -29.79
CA GLN A 19 19.91 -7.73 -28.70
C GLN A 19 18.98 -7.56 -27.48
N LEU A 20 18.14 -8.56 -27.20
CA LEU A 20 17.80 -8.89 -25.80
C LEU A 20 18.49 -10.21 -25.51
N LEU A 21 19.82 -10.16 -25.38
CA LEU A 21 20.49 -11.07 -24.48
C LEU A 21 19.75 -10.90 -23.14
N PHE A 22 18.92 -11.89 -22.80
CA PHE A 22 18.54 -12.10 -21.40
C PHE A 22 19.86 -12.26 -20.67
N SER A 23 20.40 -11.18 -20.11
CA SER A 23 21.43 -11.29 -19.12
C SER A 23 20.73 -11.90 -17.90
N GLN A 24 20.84 -13.22 -17.80
CA GLN A 24 20.30 -13.97 -16.68
C GLN A 24 20.82 -13.29 -15.40
N SER A 25 19.93 -12.66 -14.65
CA SER A 25 20.30 -12.01 -13.40
C SER A 25 20.38 -13.07 -12.31
N TYR A 26 21.48 -13.11 -11.59
CA TYR A 26 21.74 -14.05 -10.51
C TYR A 26 21.25 -13.47 -9.18
N LYS A 27 20.42 -14.23 -8.48
CA LYS A 27 19.90 -13.89 -7.16
C LYS A 27 20.87 -14.38 -6.09
N ILE A 28 21.47 -13.45 -5.36
CA ILE A 28 22.52 -13.74 -4.38
C ILE A 28 21.99 -13.48 -2.98
N VAL A 29 22.04 -14.50 -2.13
CA VAL A 29 21.79 -14.41 -0.71
C VAL A 29 23.09 -14.12 0.02
N VAL A 30 23.17 -13.01 0.74
CA VAL A 30 24.29 -12.71 1.64
C VAL A 30 23.85 -13.00 3.07
N MET A 31 24.43 -14.03 3.68
CA MET A 31 24.17 -14.40 5.06
C MET A 31 24.89 -13.45 6.03
N PRO A 32 24.39 -13.28 7.26
CA PRO A 32 25.16 -12.67 8.35
C PRO A 32 26.52 -13.37 8.51
N PHE A 33 27.59 -12.60 8.68
CA PHE A 33 28.92 -13.15 8.95
C PHE A 33 29.03 -13.58 10.42
N ASP A 34 29.17 -14.86 10.67
CA ASP A 34 29.17 -15.40 12.03
C ASP A 34 30.56 -15.51 12.66
N LYS A 35 30.66 -15.28 13.97
CA LYS A 35 31.84 -15.67 14.75
C LYS A 35 31.79 -17.18 14.97
N LEU A 36 32.87 -17.90 14.66
CA LEU A 36 33.05 -19.33 14.99
C LEU A 36 33.03 -19.63 16.51
N ASN A 37 32.82 -18.62 17.37
CA ASN A 37 32.78 -18.72 18.83
C ASN A 37 31.58 -17.93 19.39
N LYS A 38 30.64 -18.66 20.01
CA LYS A 38 29.34 -18.25 20.56
C LYS A 38 29.40 -17.28 21.77
N GLU A 39 30.17 -16.21 21.71
CA GLU A 39 30.13 -15.16 22.74
C GLU A 39 29.33 -13.96 22.23
N LYS A 40 28.19 -13.69 22.88
CA LYS A 40 27.39 -12.48 22.66
C LYS A 40 28.16 -11.25 23.17
N ASN A 41 28.80 -10.52 22.26
CA ASN A 41 29.38 -9.20 22.52
C ASN A 41 28.78 -8.21 21.52
N SER A 42 28.15 -7.13 22.04
CA SER A 42 27.45 -6.11 21.24
C SER A 42 28.33 -5.40 20.19
N GLU A 43 29.65 -5.32 20.41
CA GLU A 43 30.58 -4.75 19.42
C GLU A 43 30.70 -5.67 18.19
N LEU A 44 30.70 -6.98 18.41
CA LEU A 44 30.88 -7.99 17.37
C LEU A 44 29.60 -8.22 16.56
N GLU A 45 28.42 -7.94 17.14
CA GLU A 45 27.15 -7.98 16.43
C GLU A 45 27.05 -6.88 15.36
N THR A 46 27.56 -5.68 15.66
CA THR A 46 27.64 -4.59 14.68
C THR A 46 28.60 -4.95 13.53
N LEU A 47 29.66 -5.70 13.83
CA LEU A 47 30.60 -6.19 12.83
C LEU A 47 30.00 -7.25 11.91
N THR A 48 29.25 -8.21 12.47
CA THR A 48 28.49 -9.22 11.71
C THR A 48 27.55 -8.59 10.70
N VAL A 49 26.68 -7.68 11.17
CA VAL A 49 25.70 -7.01 10.30
C VAL A 49 26.42 -6.10 9.32
N GLY A 50 27.41 -5.35 9.79
CA GLY A 50 28.16 -4.41 8.97
C GLY A 50 28.87 -5.06 7.79
N ILE A 51 29.54 -6.21 7.98
CA ILE A 51 30.19 -6.91 6.86
C ILE A 51 29.16 -7.35 5.82
N SER A 52 28.04 -7.95 6.24
CA SER A 52 27.00 -8.40 5.32
C SER A 52 26.33 -7.24 4.58
N GLU A 53 25.97 -6.15 5.27
CA GLU A 53 25.40 -4.95 4.66
C GLU A 53 26.38 -4.29 3.68
N THR A 54 27.67 -4.27 4.02
CA THR A 54 28.70 -3.70 3.16
C THR A 54 28.91 -4.52 1.89
N LEU A 55 28.97 -5.85 2.03
CA LEU A 55 29.07 -6.75 0.89
C LEU A 55 27.82 -6.71 0.01
N SER A 56 26.62 -6.69 0.61
CA SER A 56 25.36 -6.56 -0.13
C SER A 56 25.32 -5.26 -0.93
N GLY A 57 25.66 -4.13 -0.31
CA GLY A 57 25.74 -2.83 -0.98
C GLY A 57 26.75 -2.84 -2.13
N ALA A 58 27.97 -3.33 -1.88
CA ALA A 58 29.01 -3.41 -2.90
C ALA A 58 28.61 -4.32 -4.09
N LEU A 59 28.09 -5.52 -3.81
CA LEU A 59 27.70 -6.47 -4.85
C LEU A 59 26.46 -6.02 -5.63
N SER A 60 25.58 -5.21 -5.02
CA SER A 60 24.42 -4.63 -5.72
C SER A 60 24.81 -3.67 -6.85
N THR A 61 26.05 -3.19 -6.87
CA THR A 61 26.57 -2.34 -7.95
C THR A 61 26.97 -3.12 -9.20
N VAL A 62 27.01 -4.45 -9.11
CA VAL A 62 27.40 -5.34 -10.22
C VAL A 62 26.20 -5.63 -11.11
N ASP A 63 26.36 -5.42 -12.41
CA ASP A 63 25.34 -5.78 -13.40
C ASP A 63 24.98 -7.26 -13.30
N ASN A 64 23.67 -7.55 -13.41
CA ASN A 64 23.09 -8.88 -13.36
C ASN A 64 23.09 -9.52 -11.97
N PHE A 65 23.45 -8.83 -10.89
CA PHE A 65 23.31 -9.35 -9.52
C PHE A 65 22.10 -8.75 -8.82
N ILE A 66 21.13 -9.60 -8.49
CA ILE A 66 20.01 -9.24 -7.63
C ILE A 66 20.37 -9.68 -6.21
N ILE A 67 20.75 -8.74 -5.37
CA ILE A 67 21.04 -9.03 -3.97
C ILE A 67 19.71 -9.15 -3.22
N ILE A 68 19.50 -10.30 -2.58
CA ILE A 68 18.32 -10.52 -1.74
C ILE A 68 18.53 -9.77 -0.43
N ASP A 69 17.59 -8.89 -0.09
CA ASP A 69 17.69 -8.04 1.09
C ASP A 69 17.76 -8.84 2.40
N SER A 70 18.43 -8.24 3.39
CA SER A 70 18.72 -8.87 4.67
C SER A 70 17.47 -9.25 5.47
N ASP A 71 16.34 -8.56 5.25
CA ASP A 71 15.06 -8.89 5.86
C ASP A 71 14.45 -10.17 5.33
N ARG A 72 14.46 -10.38 4.01
CA ARG A 72 14.03 -11.64 3.40
C ARG A 72 14.91 -12.80 3.85
N VAL A 73 16.23 -12.60 3.90
CA VAL A 73 17.18 -13.58 4.46
C VAL A 73 16.81 -13.93 5.90
N LYS A 74 16.57 -12.91 6.74
CA LYS A 74 16.21 -13.10 8.14
C LYS A 74 14.88 -13.82 8.31
N ARG A 75 13.86 -13.43 7.55
CA ARG A 75 12.50 -13.99 7.64
C ARG A 75 12.45 -15.45 7.22
N HIS A 76 13.07 -15.78 6.08
CA HIS A 76 12.89 -17.09 5.45
C HIS A 76 13.97 -18.10 5.78
N LEU A 77 15.17 -17.66 6.16
CA LEU A 77 16.28 -18.53 6.51
C LEU A 77 16.53 -18.51 8.02
N LEU A 78 16.88 -17.34 8.57
CA LEU A 78 17.36 -17.25 9.97
C LEU A 78 16.26 -17.50 11.00
N ASN A 79 15.04 -17.03 10.75
CA ASN A 79 13.89 -17.22 11.64
C ASN A 79 13.08 -18.47 11.33
N ASN A 80 13.49 -19.25 10.34
CA ASN A 80 12.80 -20.46 9.94
C ASN A 80 12.90 -21.52 11.04
N ALA A 81 11.75 -21.98 11.54
CA ALA A 81 11.70 -22.98 12.62
C ALA A 81 12.41 -24.28 12.23
N SER A 82 12.30 -24.72 10.97
CA SER A 82 12.95 -25.94 10.49
C SER A 82 14.48 -25.82 10.47
N PHE A 83 15.00 -24.65 10.07
CA PHE A 83 16.43 -24.35 10.12
C PHE A 83 16.93 -24.27 11.56
N LYS A 84 16.22 -23.56 12.45
CA LYS A 84 16.58 -23.44 13.87
C LYS A 84 16.65 -24.79 14.61
N GLN A 85 15.85 -25.77 14.20
CA GLN A 85 15.90 -27.13 14.75
C GLN A 85 17.11 -27.95 14.28
N THR A 86 17.72 -27.57 13.15
CA THR A 86 18.85 -28.28 12.56
C THR A 86 20.20 -27.71 12.99
N ILE A 87 20.29 -26.38 13.20
CA ILE A 87 21.53 -25.69 13.58
C ILE A 87 22.30 -26.42 14.70
N GLY A 88 23.53 -26.82 14.40
CA GLY A 88 24.46 -27.41 15.36
C GLY A 88 24.37 -28.93 15.47
N VAL A 89 23.57 -29.60 14.63
CA VAL A 89 23.52 -31.07 14.54
C VAL A 89 24.65 -31.59 13.65
N ASN A 90 24.91 -30.98 12.49
CA ASN A 90 26.02 -31.26 11.57
C ASN A 90 26.14 -30.12 10.53
N GLU A 91 27.33 -29.53 10.34
CA GLU A 91 27.57 -28.45 9.36
C GLU A 91 27.10 -28.82 7.95
N GLU A 92 27.29 -30.07 7.51
CA GLU A 92 26.86 -30.52 6.18
C GLU A 92 25.33 -30.52 6.05
N LYS A 93 24.63 -30.99 7.09
CA LYS A 93 23.16 -31.03 7.13
C LYS A 93 22.56 -29.62 7.22
N ASP A 94 23.21 -28.73 7.96
CA ASP A 94 22.78 -27.34 8.09
C ASP A 94 22.92 -26.59 6.76
N MET A 95 24.03 -26.82 6.05
CA MET A 95 24.27 -26.23 4.73
C MET A 95 23.35 -26.78 3.64
N GLU A 96 23.05 -28.09 3.66
CA GLU A 96 22.03 -28.69 2.79
C GLU A 96 20.67 -28.02 3.02
N LYS A 97 20.28 -27.85 4.30
CA LYS A 97 18.99 -27.26 4.63
C LYS A 97 18.90 -25.78 4.24
N LEU A 98 19.97 -25.02 4.46
CA LEU A 98 20.08 -23.63 4.04
C LEU A 98 19.90 -23.50 2.53
N ARG A 99 20.47 -24.43 1.76
CA ARG A 99 20.36 -24.49 0.31
C ARG A 99 18.93 -24.74 -0.15
N GLU A 100 18.28 -25.76 0.41
CA GLU A 100 16.87 -26.06 0.11
C GLU A 100 15.97 -24.85 0.38
N LEU A 101 16.12 -24.22 1.56
CA LEU A 101 15.30 -23.06 1.94
C LEU A 101 15.57 -21.85 1.05
N THR A 102 16.83 -21.63 0.66
CA THR A 102 17.19 -20.56 -0.27
C THR A 102 16.51 -20.76 -1.62
N LYS A 103 16.51 -22.00 -2.13
CA LYS A 103 15.83 -22.34 -3.37
C LYS A 103 14.31 -22.17 -3.26
N GLU A 104 13.70 -22.73 -2.22
CA GLU A 104 12.25 -22.78 -2.07
C GLU A 104 11.63 -21.42 -1.72
N LYS A 105 12.27 -20.65 -0.83
CA LYS A 105 11.68 -19.43 -0.26
C LYS A 105 12.17 -18.14 -0.89
N LEU A 106 13.40 -18.14 -1.42
CA LEU A 106 14.03 -16.92 -1.93
C LEU A 106 14.28 -16.96 -3.42
N ASP A 107 14.14 -18.13 -4.06
CA ASP A 107 14.54 -18.37 -5.45
C ASP A 107 15.99 -17.92 -5.69
N GLY A 108 16.87 -18.20 -4.72
CA GLY A 108 18.27 -17.78 -4.77
C GLY A 108 19.12 -18.72 -5.61
N ASP A 109 20.01 -18.17 -6.42
CA ASP A 109 20.98 -18.94 -7.22
C ASP A 109 22.24 -19.26 -6.42
N TYR A 110 22.62 -18.34 -5.53
CA TYR A 110 23.87 -18.42 -4.79
C TYR A 110 23.75 -17.94 -3.34
N ILE A 111 24.56 -18.54 -2.47
CA ILE A 111 24.68 -18.15 -1.05
C ILE A 111 26.11 -17.72 -0.78
N ILE A 112 26.29 -16.50 -0.30
CA ILE A 112 27.52 -16.02 0.34
C ILE A 112 27.33 -16.18 1.84
N TYR A 113 28.23 -16.92 2.47
CA TYR A 113 28.28 -17.08 3.91
C TYR A 113 29.72 -17.01 4.36
N GLY A 114 29.95 -16.47 5.54
CA GLY A 114 31.30 -16.21 6.00
C GLY A 114 31.40 -16.18 7.49
N SER A 115 32.64 -16.15 7.95
CA SER A 115 32.98 -16.00 9.34
C SER A 115 34.13 -15.05 9.51
N PHE A 116 34.27 -14.52 10.72
CA PHE A 116 35.47 -13.80 11.11
C PHE A 116 36.06 -14.38 12.38
N ASN A 117 37.38 -14.33 12.47
CA ASN A 117 38.13 -14.69 13.66
C ASN A 117 39.00 -13.51 14.08
N LYS A 118 38.80 -13.02 15.31
CA LYS A 118 39.56 -11.91 15.88
C LYS A 118 40.41 -12.42 17.04
N ILE A 119 41.72 -12.25 16.93
CA ILE A 119 42.69 -12.59 17.98
C ILE A 119 43.50 -11.34 18.30
N GLY A 120 43.27 -10.75 19.48
CA GLY A 120 43.85 -9.46 19.84
C GLY A 120 43.44 -8.36 18.86
N SER A 121 44.42 -7.73 18.22
CA SER A 121 44.24 -6.72 17.17
C SER A 121 44.20 -7.30 15.74
N GLN A 122 44.39 -8.60 15.56
CA GLN A 122 44.31 -9.23 14.24
C GLN A 122 42.89 -9.72 13.97
N ILE A 123 42.43 -9.55 12.74
CA ILE A 123 41.17 -10.11 12.25
C ILE A 123 41.39 -10.82 10.92
N GLN A 124 40.73 -11.96 10.78
CA GLN A 124 40.65 -12.72 9.55
C GLN A 124 39.18 -12.82 9.13
N LEU A 125 38.86 -12.43 7.91
CA LEU A 125 37.54 -12.61 7.30
C LEU A 125 37.61 -13.75 6.29
N THR A 126 36.68 -14.69 6.39
CA THR A 126 36.54 -15.78 5.43
C THR A 126 35.15 -15.72 4.83
N ALA A 127 35.04 -15.77 3.51
CA ALA A 127 33.78 -15.92 2.81
C ALA A 127 33.81 -17.15 1.92
N LYS A 128 32.75 -17.93 1.94
CA LYS A 128 32.48 -19.03 1.03
C LYS A 128 31.28 -18.66 0.19
N PHE A 129 31.25 -19.21 -1.01
CA PHE A 129 30.16 -19.02 -1.95
C PHE A 129 29.71 -20.39 -2.45
N MET A 130 28.41 -20.62 -2.37
CA MET A 130 27.80 -21.89 -2.71
C MET A 130 26.77 -21.70 -3.82
N GLU A 131 26.84 -22.57 -4.83
CA GLU A 131 25.77 -22.69 -5.82
C GLU A 131 24.58 -23.46 -5.24
N VAL A 132 23.40 -22.84 -5.29
CA VAL A 132 22.19 -23.38 -4.65
C VAL A 132 21.68 -24.64 -5.34
N ASN A 133 21.88 -24.77 -6.65
CA ASN A 133 21.41 -25.95 -7.38
C ASN A 133 22.28 -27.20 -7.16
N THR A 134 23.60 -27.03 -7.05
CA THR A 134 24.53 -28.17 -6.98
C THR A 134 25.07 -28.42 -5.58
N GLY A 135 24.94 -27.46 -4.66
CA GLY A 135 25.60 -27.49 -3.36
C GLY A 135 27.12 -27.31 -3.44
N LYS A 136 27.67 -27.08 -4.64
CA LYS A 136 29.10 -26.93 -4.85
C LYS A 136 29.58 -25.64 -4.18
N VAL A 137 30.41 -25.80 -3.15
CA VAL A 137 31.16 -24.70 -2.56
C VAL A 137 32.29 -24.33 -3.52
N LEU A 138 32.22 -23.13 -4.08
CA LEU A 138 33.33 -22.57 -4.86
C LEU A 138 34.47 -22.18 -3.92
N LYS A 139 35.69 -22.04 -4.45
CA LYS A 139 36.87 -21.69 -3.63
C LYS A 139 36.56 -20.47 -2.75
N GLY A 140 36.79 -20.60 -1.45
CA GLY A 140 36.59 -19.51 -0.48
C GLY A 140 37.59 -18.37 -0.61
N VAL A 141 37.19 -17.19 -0.17
CA VAL A 141 38.00 -15.97 -0.07
C VAL A 141 38.44 -15.80 1.39
N ASN A 142 39.69 -15.40 1.59
CA ASN A 142 40.25 -15.15 2.90
C ASN A 142 41.10 -13.88 2.85
N VAL A 143 40.76 -12.91 3.69
CA VAL A 143 41.49 -11.64 3.85
C VAL A 143 41.81 -11.45 5.33
N HIS A 144 42.95 -10.83 5.64
CA HIS A 144 43.41 -10.66 7.02
C HIS A 144 44.10 -9.31 7.19
N GLY A 145 43.97 -8.73 8.39
CA GLY A 145 44.55 -7.43 8.72
C GLY A 145 44.35 -7.07 10.19
N LYS A 146 44.59 -5.80 10.51
CA LYS A 146 44.41 -5.20 11.84
C LYS A 146 42.99 -4.70 12.02
N TYR A 147 42.40 -4.99 13.18
CA TYR A 147 41.10 -4.47 13.58
C TYR A 147 41.25 -3.39 14.67
N PRO A 148 40.51 -2.26 14.57
CA PRO A 148 39.56 -1.92 13.51
C PRO A 148 40.18 -1.27 12.26
N ASP A 149 41.47 -0.92 12.30
CA ASP A 149 42.14 -0.05 11.33
C ASP A 149 41.97 -0.47 9.86
N ASP A 150 42.04 -1.77 9.55
CA ASP A 150 42.01 -2.28 8.19
C ASP A 150 40.60 -2.71 7.74
N ILE A 151 39.55 -2.55 8.56
CA ILE A 151 38.25 -3.19 8.31
C ILE A 151 37.63 -2.80 6.96
N PHE A 152 37.71 -1.53 6.57
CA PHE A 152 37.16 -1.03 5.30
C PHE A 152 37.91 -1.59 4.09
N MET A 153 39.25 -1.64 4.17
CA MET A 153 40.11 -2.26 3.15
C MET A 153 39.78 -3.75 3.03
N LEU A 154 39.65 -4.46 4.15
CA LEU A 154 39.33 -5.89 4.15
C LEU A 154 37.95 -6.17 3.54
N GLN A 155 36.94 -5.33 3.83
CA GLN A 155 35.62 -5.45 3.23
C GLN A 155 35.65 -5.21 1.71
N GLU A 156 36.42 -4.22 1.26
CA GLU A 156 36.62 -3.94 -0.17
C GLU A 156 37.31 -5.09 -0.90
N GLU A 157 38.43 -5.59 -0.36
CA GLU A 157 39.15 -6.73 -0.93
C GLU A 157 38.26 -7.96 -1.01
N LEU A 158 37.50 -8.23 0.05
CA LEU A 158 36.54 -9.32 0.11
C LEU A 158 35.46 -9.19 -0.96
N ALA A 159 34.87 -8.00 -1.12
CA ALA A 159 33.85 -7.73 -2.15
C ALA A 159 34.41 -7.90 -3.57
N LYS A 160 35.59 -7.34 -3.85
CA LYS A 160 36.25 -7.42 -5.16
C LYS A 160 36.58 -8.86 -5.52
N GLU A 161 37.11 -9.63 -4.58
CA GLU A 161 37.47 -11.03 -4.81
C GLU A 161 36.23 -11.94 -4.96
N LEU A 162 35.17 -11.69 -4.17
CA LEU A 162 33.88 -12.37 -4.35
C LEU A 162 33.32 -12.09 -5.75
N MET A 163 33.24 -10.83 -6.17
CA MET A 163 32.78 -10.45 -7.51
C MET A 163 33.61 -11.13 -8.61
N ASN A 164 34.95 -11.10 -8.53
CA ASN A 164 35.83 -11.73 -9.52
C ASN A 164 35.58 -13.23 -9.67
N ARG A 165 35.26 -13.91 -8.56
CA ARG A 165 34.98 -15.35 -8.58
C ARG A 165 33.61 -15.65 -9.15
N ILE A 166 32.58 -14.92 -8.76
CA ILE A 166 31.21 -15.15 -9.24
C ILE A 166 31.14 -14.91 -10.75
N THR A 167 31.74 -13.83 -11.24
CA THR A 167 31.80 -13.50 -12.67
C THR A 167 32.62 -14.53 -13.45
N GLY A 168 33.75 -14.98 -12.90
CA GLY A 168 34.57 -16.05 -13.48
C GLY A 168 33.88 -17.42 -13.53
N SER A 169 33.08 -17.80 -12.52
CA SER A 169 32.36 -19.08 -12.48
C SER A 169 31.12 -19.12 -13.36
N THR A 170 30.51 -17.97 -13.63
CA THR A 170 29.29 -17.83 -14.46
C THR A 170 29.59 -17.74 -15.96
N GLY A 171 30.87 -17.73 -16.36
CA GLY A 171 31.28 -17.54 -17.75
C GLY A 171 31.07 -16.12 -18.27
N ILE A 172 30.71 -15.17 -17.40
CA ILE A 172 30.62 -13.75 -17.73
C ILE A 172 32.03 -13.24 -18.05
N SER A 173 32.25 -12.82 -19.29
CA SER A 173 33.55 -12.31 -19.71
C SER A 173 33.92 -11.05 -18.93
N LYS A 174 35.15 -10.97 -18.41
CA LYS A 174 35.68 -9.78 -17.71
C LYS A 174 35.57 -8.48 -18.52
N SER A 175 35.49 -8.58 -19.84
CA SER A 175 35.32 -7.46 -20.78
C SER A 175 33.88 -6.94 -20.91
N SER A 176 32.89 -7.71 -20.43
CA SER A 176 31.47 -7.37 -20.48
C SER A 176 30.98 -6.53 -19.29
N ILE A 177 31.82 -6.34 -18.27
CA ILE A 177 31.55 -5.45 -17.13
C ILE A 177 32.16 -4.08 -17.44
N PRO A 178 31.36 -3.02 -17.65
CA PRO A 178 31.87 -1.70 -18.00
C PRO A 178 32.88 -1.18 -16.96
N ILE A 179 33.96 -0.53 -17.44
CA ILE A 179 35.05 -0.02 -16.59
C ILE A 179 34.54 1.01 -15.56
N GLU A 180 33.54 1.82 -15.91
CA GLU A 180 32.88 2.75 -14.97
C GLU A 180 32.29 2.05 -13.73
N ARG A 181 31.86 0.78 -13.86
CA ARG A 181 31.20 0.02 -12.78
C ARG A 181 32.17 -0.72 -11.86
N LYS A 182 33.44 -0.85 -12.25
CA LYS A 182 34.49 -1.39 -11.37
C LYS A 182 34.83 -0.45 -10.20
N ASN A 183 34.46 0.84 -10.29
CA ASN A 183 34.84 1.86 -9.33
C ASN A 183 33.84 2.06 -8.17
N ASN A 184 32.62 1.49 -8.26
CA ASN A 184 31.56 1.76 -7.27
C ASN A 184 31.70 0.94 -5.98
N ILE A 185 32.36 -0.22 -6.03
CA ILE A 185 32.62 -1.03 -4.82
C ILE A 185 33.41 -0.21 -3.81
N GLU A 186 34.50 0.43 -4.27
CA GLU A 186 35.37 1.24 -3.43
C GLU A 186 34.64 2.45 -2.85
N GLU A 187 33.85 3.14 -3.66
CA GLU A 187 33.04 4.28 -3.19
C GLU A 187 32.04 3.90 -2.10
N TYR A 188 31.49 2.69 -2.16
CA TYR A 188 30.60 2.20 -1.11
C TYR A 188 31.38 1.78 0.15
N THR A 189 32.41 0.93 -0.01
CA THR A 189 33.17 0.35 1.11
C THR A 189 34.04 1.37 1.85
N LYS A 190 34.46 2.43 1.17
CA LYS A 190 35.22 3.57 1.73
C LYS A 190 34.37 4.84 1.84
N SER A 191 33.05 4.71 1.91
CA SER A 191 32.15 5.87 2.12
C SER A 191 32.38 6.59 3.46
N THR A 192 33.09 5.93 4.39
CA THR A 192 33.73 6.53 5.56
C THR A 192 35.02 5.75 5.88
N GLU A 193 35.99 6.44 6.49
CA GLU A 193 37.18 5.80 7.11
C GLU A 193 37.08 5.85 8.65
N ASN A 194 35.98 6.39 9.20
CA ASN A 194 35.77 6.50 10.63
C ASN A 194 34.98 5.29 11.15
N TYR A 195 35.67 4.37 11.83
CA TYR A 195 35.05 3.15 12.36
C TYR A 195 33.88 3.43 13.32
N THR A 196 33.99 4.45 14.18
CA THR A 196 32.91 4.81 15.12
C THR A 196 31.69 5.35 14.38
N ALA A 197 31.88 6.18 13.36
CA ALA A 197 30.79 6.66 12.51
C ALA A 197 30.09 5.49 11.81
N TYR A 198 30.87 4.55 11.26
CA TYR A 198 30.38 3.33 10.64
C TYR A 198 29.55 2.47 11.60
N GLN A 199 30.01 2.25 12.84
CA GLN A 199 29.24 1.49 13.84
C GLN A 199 27.87 2.11 14.12
N TYR A 200 27.80 3.44 14.25
CA TYR A 200 26.54 4.13 14.46
C TYR A 200 25.63 4.09 13.24
N TYR A 201 26.19 4.20 12.04
CA TYR A 201 25.42 4.03 10.80
C TYR A 201 24.78 2.64 10.72
N ILE A 202 25.51 1.57 11.01
CA ILE A 202 24.96 0.20 11.00
C ILE A 202 23.83 0.06 12.03
N LYS A 203 23.99 0.63 13.23
CA LYS A 203 22.91 0.67 14.23
C LYS A 203 21.69 1.41 13.72
N GLY A 204 21.87 2.56 13.07
CA GLY A 204 20.79 3.30 12.43
C GLY A 204 20.05 2.48 11.37
N ARG A 205 20.79 1.77 10.51
CA ARG A 205 20.22 0.87 9.50
C ARG A 205 19.42 -0.28 10.12
N MET A 206 19.95 -0.90 11.18
CA MET A 206 19.26 -1.98 11.90
C MET A 206 17.91 -1.54 12.48
N GLU A 207 17.79 -0.29 12.94
CA GLU A 207 16.53 0.26 13.42
C GLU A 207 15.59 0.66 12.28
N GLN A 208 16.12 1.24 11.19
CA GLN A 208 15.34 1.64 10.01
C GLN A 208 14.68 0.44 9.32
N ILE A 209 15.44 -0.65 9.11
CA ILE A 209 15.03 -1.82 8.33
C ILE A 209 13.92 -2.63 9.03
N GLN A 210 13.65 -2.42 10.32
CA GLN A 210 12.54 -3.08 11.00
C GLN A 210 11.16 -2.60 10.52
N TYR A 211 11.07 -1.51 9.76
CA TYR A 211 9.84 -0.89 9.24
C TYR A 211 8.74 -0.65 10.31
N ASP A 212 9.13 -0.57 11.58
CA ASP A 212 8.29 -0.07 12.66
C ASP A 212 8.57 1.42 12.82
N VAL A 213 7.55 2.26 12.59
CA VAL A 213 7.64 3.72 12.72
C VAL A 213 8.11 4.13 14.13
N LYS A 214 7.90 3.28 15.15
CA LYS A 214 8.40 3.51 16.51
C LYS A 214 9.92 3.54 16.59
N ASN A 215 10.62 2.93 15.64
CA ASN A 215 12.08 2.84 15.63
C ASN A 215 12.73 4.00 14.85
N TYR A 216 11.96 4.77 14.07
CA TYR A 216 12.49 5.92 13.31
C TYR A 216 13.20 6.98 14.16
N PRO A 217 12.69 7.38 15.35
CA PRO A 217 13.42 8.31 16.22
C PRO A 217 14.82 7.79 16.61
N LEU A 218 14.92 6.48 16.92
CA LEU A 218 16.18 5.86 17.32
C LEU A 218 17.15 5.73 16.13
N ALA A 219 16.64 5.40 14.94
CA ALA A 219 17.43 5.39 13.71
C ALA A 219 18.04 6.78 13.42
N ILE A 220 17.24 7.85 13.56
CA ILE A 220 17.69 9.24 13.42
C ILE A 220 18.81 9.56 14.41
N GLU A 221 18.63 9.23 15.69
CA GLU A 221 19.64 9.46 16.72
C GLU A 221 20.98 8.78 16.38
N TYR A 222 20.93 7.55 15.87
CA TYR A 222 22.14 6.85 15.45
C TYR A 222 22.80 7.46 14.21
N TYR A 223 22.04 7.89 13.21
CA TYR A 223 22.63 8.59 12.05
C TYR A 223 23.24 9.95 12.44
N GLU A 224 22.58 10.71 13.31
CA GLU A 224 23.15 11.97 13.82
C GLU A 224 24.44 11.74 14.60
N LYS A 225 24.50 10.67 15.41
CA LYS A 225 25.73 10.24 16.08
C LYS A 225 26.82 9.89 15.07
N ALA A 226 26.51 9.13 14.02
CA ALA A 226 27.47 8.81 12.96
C ALA A 226 28.06 10.09 12.34
N LEU A 227 27.20 11.06 12.01
CA LEU A 227 27.58 12.33 11.39
C LEU A 227 28.36 13.26 12.33
N LYS A 228 28.27 13.08 13.65
CA LYS A 228 29.13 13.79 14.61
C LYS A 228 30.60 13.32 14.50
N TYR A 229 30.82 12.04 14.22
CA TYR A 229 32.16 11.47 14.05
C TYR A 229 32.70 11.64 12.63
N ASP A 230 31.84 11.58 11.63
CA ASP A 230 32.18 11.86 10.23
C ASP A 230 31.07 12.69 9.55
N PRO A 231 31.21 14.02 9.52
CA PRO A 231 30.22 14.92 8.90
C PRO A 231 30.04 14.74 7.39
N LYS A 232 30.96 14.04 6.71
CA LYS A 232 30.93 13.79 5.27
C LYS A 232 30.44 12.38 4.92
N TYR A 233 29.97 11.60 5.90
CA TYR A 233 29.51 10.25 5.64
C TYR A 233 28.20 10.22 4.84
N ALA A 234 28.32 10.04 3.53
CA ALA A 234 27.21 10.15 2.57
C ALA A 234 26.04 9.18 2.85
N LEU A 235 26.33 7.93 3.20
CA LEU A 235 25.29 6.93 3.48
C LEU A 235 24.52 7.24 4.77
N ALA A 236 25.17 7.84 5.77
CA ALA A 236 24.48 8.30 6.98
C ALA A 236 23.54 9.48 6.69
N TRP A 237 23.95 10.43 5.83
CA TRP A 237 23.06 11.48 5.34
C TRP A 237 21.88 10.92 4.53
N ALA A 238 22.12 9.92 3.67
CA ALA A 238 21.08 9.26 2.89
C ALA A 238 20.05 8.56 3.80
N GLY A 239 20.52 7.78 4.78
CA GLY A 239 19.64 7.12 5.76
C GLY A 239 18.82 8.12 6.57
N LEU A 240 19.43 9.23 7.01
CA LEU A 240 18.75 10.29 7.73
C LEU A 240 17.65 10.97 6.88
N SER A 241 17.96 11.24 5.61
CA SER A 241 17.01 11.76 4.62
C SER A 241 15.83 10.82 4.39
N GLU A 242 16.08 9.53 4.16
CA GLU A 242 15.04 8.50 3.96
C GLU A 242 14.12 8.41 5.17
N VAL A 243 14.67 8.28 6.39
CA VAL A 243 13.87 8.13 7.60
C VAL A 243 13.01 9.38 7.87
N ASN A 244 13.55 10.59 7.69
CA ASN A 244 12.77 11.82 7.85
C ASN A 244 11.70 11.98 6.76
N ALA A 245 11.99 11.58 5.51
CA ALA A 245 11.01 11.59 4.43
C ALA A 245 9.85 10.63 4.71
N LEU A 246 10.15 9.41 5.16
CA LEU A 246 9.15 8.40 5.52
C LEU A 246 8.35 8.82 6.75
N TRP A 247 9.02 9.30 7.80
CA TRP A 247 8.35 9.69 9.03
C TRP A 247 7.47 10.92 8.83
N GLY A 248 7.95 11.94 8.11
CA GLY A 248 7.16 13.10 7.75
C GLY A 248 5.92 12.72 6.93
N TYR A 249 6.04 11.78 6.00
CA TYR A 249 4.90 11.28 5.23
C TYR A 249 3.85 10.58 6.10
N GLN A 250 4.27 9.77 7.08
CA GLN A 250 3.36 9.15 8.05
C GLN A 250 2.66 10.20 8.93
N ILE A 251 3.40 11.21 9.41
CA ILE A 251 2.83 12.31 10.18
C ILE A 251 1.82 13.10 9.33
N LYS A 252 2.09 13.26 8.03
CA LYS A 252 1.16 13.90 7.08
C LYS A 252 -0.16 13.17 6.98
N TYR A 253 -0.12 11.84 6.86
CA TYR A 253 -1.32 11.02 6.86
C TYR A 253 -2.10 11.07 8.18
N ALA A 254 -1.39 11.18 9.30
CA ALA A 254 -1.99 11.36 10.61
C ALA A 254 -2.47 12.79 10.89
N ASN A 255 -2.47 13.70 9.89
CA ASN A 255 -2.78 15.12 10.03
C ASN A 255 -1.95 15.85 11.11
N GLY A 256 -0.72 15.40 11.37
CA GLY A 256 0.22 16.02 12.29
C GLY A 256 1.07 17.12 11.66
N ASN A 257 2.05 17.65 12.41
CA ASN A 257 2.98 18.67 11.92
C ASN A 257 4.15 18.02 11.14
N TRP A 258 3.93 17.73 9.86
CA TRP A 258 4.87 16.98 9.02
C TRP A 258 5.87 17.85 8.24
N GLN A 259 5.55 19.12 7.98
CA GLN A 259 6.36 19.99 7.12
C GLN A 259 7.83 20.11 7.54
N PRO A 260 8.17 20.19 8.84
CA PRO A 260 9.58 20.26 9.26
C PRO A 260 10.40 19.04 8.84
N TYR A 261 9.82 17.84 8.96
CA TYR A 261 10.47 16.58 8.63
C TYR A 261 10.76 16.44 7.13
N LEU A 262 9.80 16.84 6.28
CA LEU A 262 10.00 16.74 4.83
C LEU A 262 11.01 17.79 4.32
N LYS A 263 11.01 19.00 4.90
CA LYS A 263 12.01 20.02 4.57
C LYS A 263 13.42 19.57 4.95
N ILE A 264 13.61 19.07 6.17
CA ILE A 264 14.94 18.62 6.61
C ILE A 264 15.41 17.40 5.83
N ALA A 265 14.49 16.51 5.42
CA ALA A 265 14.83 15.38 4.55
C ALA A 265 15.46 15.84 3.23
N VAL A 266 14.91 16.86 2.58
CA VAL A 266 15.48 17.40 1.33
C VAL A 266 16.89 17.97 1.55
N GLU A 267 17.11 18.70 2.65
CA GLU A 267 18.44 19.24 2.99
C GLU A 267 19.46 18.13 3.24
N GLN A 268 19.05 17.07 3.96
CA GLN A 268 19.87 15.90 4.24
C GLN A 268 20.20 15.11 2.96
N GLY A 269 19.21 14.92 2.08
CA GLY A 269 19.41 14.25 0.79
C GLY A 269 20.36 15.01 -0.13
N LYS A 270 20.31 16.35 -0.13
CA LYS A 270 21.27 17.18 -0.88
C LYS A 270 22.70 16.98 -0.38
N LYS A 271 22.91 16.96 0.94
CA LYS A 271 24.22 16.66 1.55
C LYS A 271 24.68 15.23 1.22
N ALA A 272 23.77 14.26 1.22
CA ALA A 272 24.08 12.89 0.85
C ALA A 272 24.67 12.82 -0.57
N VAL A 273 24.03 13.49 -1.53
CA VAL A 273 24.51 13.56 -2.92
C VAL A 273 25.80 14.37 -3.04
N GLU A 274 25.94 15.46 -2.29
CA GLU A 274 27.18 16.26 -2.27
C GLU A 274 28.39 15.41 -1.89
N TYR A 275 28.27 14.59 -0.85
CA TYR A 275 29.38 13.76 -0.37
C TYR A 275 29.50 12.40 -1.07
N GLY A 276 28.43 11.91 -1.71
CA GLY A 276 28.36 10.57 -2.28
C GLY A 276 27.69 10.51 -3.65
N ARG A 277 28.05 11.42 -4.56
CA ARG A 277 27.38 11.61 -5.87
C ARG A 277 27.27 10.36 -6.76
N ASN A 278 28.12 9.36 -6.55
CA ASN A 278 28.16 8.13 -7.35
C ASN A 278 27.46 6.94 -6.63
N LEU A 279 26.96 7.16 -5.41
CA LEU A 279 26.18 6.19 -4.66
C LEU A 279 24.69 6.35 -5.00
N TYR A 280 24.08 5.34 -5.61
CA TYR A 280 22.68 5.40 -6.02
C TYR A 280 21.73 5.67 -4.84
N GLN A 281 22.08 5.19 -3.63
CA GLN A 281 21.29 5.38 -2.41
C GLN A 281 21.11 6.86 -2.07
N THR A 282 22.12 7.70 -2.34
CA THR A 282 22.06 9.14 -2.04
C THR A 282 21.04 9.84 -2.94
N HIS A 283 21.04 9.52 -4.23
CA HIS A 283 20.09 10.04 -5.21
C HIS A 283 18.68 9.52 -4.99
N ARG A 284 18.54 8.23 -4.63
CA ARG A 284 17.26 7.62 -4.27
C ARG A 284 16.65 8.29 -3.05
N ALA A 285 17.44 8.49 -1.98
CA ALA A 285 17.03 9.17 -0.76
C ALA A 285 16.57 10.61 -1.05
N LEU A 286 17.32 11.34 -1.86
CA LEU A 286 16.96 12.70 -2.28
C LEU A 286 15.69 12.72 -3.14
N SER A 287 15.55 11.78 -4.07
CA SER A 287 14.34 11.64 -4.88
C SER A 287 13.10 11.40 -4.02
N MET A 288 13.21 10.50 -3.04
CA MET A 288 12.12 10.22 -2.10
C MET A 288 11.74 11.46 -1.28
N ALA A 289 12.74 12.22 -0.81
CA ALA A 289 12.50 13.47 -0.10
C ALA A 289 11.76 14.50 -0.97
N TYR A 290 12.20 14.70 -2.23
CA TYR A 290 11.51 15.57 -3.18
C TYR A 290 10.10 15.10 -3.49
N LEU A 291 9.91 13.79 -3.72
CA LEU A 291 8.60 13.20 -4.00
C LEU A 291 7.62 13.48 -2.86
N ASN A 292 8.03 13.22 -1.61
CA ASN A 292 7.17 13.45 -0.45
C ASN A 292 6.89 14.94 -0.21
N ASN A 293 7.80 15.82 -0.63
CA ASN A 293 7.62 17.28 -0.61
C ASN A 293 6.90 17.82 -1.87
N SER A 294 6.40 16.94 -2.74
CA SER A 294 5.69 17.30 -3.98
C SER A 294 6.52 18.08 -5.01
N GLU A 295 7.84 17.91 -4.98
CA GLU A 295 8.81 18.49 -5.93
C GLU A 295 9.11 17.50 -7.07
N PHE A 296 8.10 17.14 -7.87
CA PHE A 296 8.13 16.01 -8.80
C PHE A 296 9.23 16.07 -9.87
N ASP A 297 9.50 17.24 -10.45
CA ASP A 297 10.55 17.39 -11.47
C ASP A 297 11.95 17.15 -10.90
N LEU A 298 12.18 17.57 -9.66
CA LEU A 298 13.44 17.35 -8.96
C LEU A 298 13.57 15.90 -8.52
N ALA A 299 12.48 15.29 -8.07
CA ALA A 299 12.41 13.86 -7.79
C ALA A 299 12.76 13.03 -9.04
N GLN A 300 12.16 13.35 -10.19
CA GLN A 300 12.44 12.65 -11.45
C GLN A 300 13.93 12.74 -11.85
N LYS A 301 14.55 13.93 -11.75
CA LYS A 301 15.98 14.08 -12.04
C LYS A 301 16.86 13.23 -11.13
N SER A 302 16.57 13.24 -9.83
CA SER A 302 17.34 12.46 -8.85
C SER A 302 17.14 10.96 -9.05
N ILE A 303 15.91 10.48 -9.31
CA ILE A 303 15.67 9.04 -9.50
C ILE A 303 16.28 8.50 -10.79
N ASP A 304 16.30 9.31 -11.86
CA ASP A 304 16.92 8.91 -13.12
C ASP A 304 18.42 8.66 -12.93
N GLU A 305 19.07 9.46 -12.09
CA GLU A 305 20.48 9.26 -11.73
C GLU A 305 20.68 8.04 -10.83
N ALA A 306 19.81 7.82 -9.83
CA ALA A 306 19.83 6.59 -9.03
C ALA A 306 19.68 5.34 -9.91
N TYR A 307 18.74 5.37 -10.86
CA TYR A 307 18.52 4.29 -11.82
C TYR A 307 19.69 4.10 -12.79
N ARG A 308 20.34 5.19 -13.23
CA ARG A 308 21.56 5.12 -14.05
C ARG A 308 22.68 4.40 -13.31
N LEU A 309 22.84 4.66 -12.01
CA LEU A 309 23.86 4.07 -11.15
C LEU A 309 23.55 2.62 -10.77
N ASN A 310 22.27 2.29 -10.51
CA ASN A 310 21.83 0.93 -10.24
C ASN A 310 20.40 0.67 -10.75
N ARG A 311 20.28 -0.15 -11.81
CA ARG A 311 18.99 -0.51 -12.43
C ARG A 311 18.26 -1.65 -11.71
N GLN A 312 18.94 -2.35 -10.80
CA GLN A 312 18.42 -3.53 -10.10
C GLN A 312 18.02 -3.22 -8.65
N ASP A 313 17.93 -1.95 -8.28
CA ASP A 313 17.40 -1.52 -6.99
C ASP A 313 15.86 -1.43 -7.03
N ALA A 314 15.20 -2.27 -6.24
CA ALA A 314 13.74 -2.37 -6.23
C ALA A 314 13.07 -1.06 -5.78
N GLU A 315 13.57 -0.41 -4.74
CA GLU A 315 13.03 0.87 -4.25
C GLU A 315 13.18 2.00 -5.27
N THR A 316 14.29 2.02 -6.03
CA THR A 316 14.46 2.98 -7.12
C THR A 316 13.41 2.80 -8.20
N LEU A 317 13.18 1.55 -8.66
CA LEU A 317 12.15 1.22 -9.63
C LEU A 317 10.74 1.53 -9.13
N GLU A 318 10.50 1.34 -7.83
CA GLU A 318 9.24 1.67 -7.19
C GLU A 318 8.96 3.18 -7.24
N ILE A 319 9.94 4.01 -6.87
CA ILE A 319 9.84 5.48 -6.96
C ILE A 319 9.68 5.92 -8.43
N MET A 320 10.37 5.28 -9.37
CA MET A 320 10.16 5.55 -10.81
C MET A 320 8.72 5.25 -11.23
N ALA A 321 8.17 4.11 -10.80
CA ALA A 321 6.78 3.75 -11.07
C ALA A 321 5.83 4.82 -10.50
N GLN A 322 6.11 5.34 -9.29
CA GLN A 322 5.35 6.41 -8.65
C GLN A 322 5.47 7.77 -9.34
N LEU A 323 6.61 8.10 -9.95
CA LEU A 323 6.84 9.41 -10.60
C LEU A 323 6.26 9.51 -12.00
N LYS A 324 6.09 8.40 -12.71
CA LYS A 324 5.41 8.36 -14.03
C LYS A 324 3.89 8.58 -13.95
N ASN A 325 3.41 9.13 -12.84
CA ASN A 325 2.03 9.04 -12.40
C ASN A 325 1.23 10.30 -12.72
N TYR A 326 0.35 10.22 -13.74
CA TYR A 326 -0.87 11.03 -13.87
C TYR A 326 -2.01 10.40 -13.03
N GLY A 327 -1.75 10.18 -11.73
CA GLY A 327 -2.66 9.52 -10.79
C GLY A 327 -2.69 7.98 -10.88
N TYR A 328 -2.99 7.32 -9.76
CA TYR A 328 -2.83 5.88 -9.47
C TYR A 328 -3.35 4.86 -10.49
N LYS A 329 -4.00 5.24 -11.60
CA LYS A 329 -4.65 4.33 -12.55
C LYS A 329 -3.69 3.57 -13.48
N GLU A 330 -2.50 4.10 -13.76
CA GLU A 330 -1.64 3.51 -14.82
C GLU A 330 -0.77 2.33 -14.33
N MET A 331 -0.50 2.18 -13.02
CA MET A 331 0.30 1.05 -12.47
C MET A 331 -0.37 -0.32 -12.70
N ALA A 332 -1.70 -0.38 -12.57
CA ALA A 332 -2.49 -1.59 -12.80
C ALA A 332 -2.76 -1.85 -14.29
N LYS A 333 -2.51 -0.87 -15.16
CA LYS A 333 -2.78 -0.96 -16.59
C LYS A 333 -1.56 -1.54 -17.31
N ALA A 334 -1.75 -2.73 -17.89
CA ALA A 334 -0.70 -3.42 -18.62
C ALA A 334 -0.13 -2.57 -19.78
N GLY A 335 1.18 -2.64 -19.97
CA GLY A 335 1.88 -1.97 -21.07
C GLY A 335 2.28 -0.51 -20.81
N THR A 336 1.88 0.07 -19.68
CA THR A 336 2.33 1.41 -19.28
C THR A 336 3.77 1.38 -18.77
N GLU A 337 4.46 2.52 -18.79
CA GLU A 337 5.80 2.63 -18.22
C GLU A 337 5.81 2.36 -16.70
N SER A 338 4.83 2.91 -15.98
CA SER A 338 4.66 2.68 -14.54
C SER A 338 4.43 1.19 -14.22
N ASN A 339 3.59 0.50 -14.99
CA ASN A 339 3.37 -0.95 -14.85
C ASN A 339 4.65 -1.75 -15.13
N ARG A 340 5.46 -1.37 -16.13
CA ARG A 340 6.74 -2.04 -16.39
C ARG A 340 7.70 -1.90 -15.20
N TYR A 341 7.84 -0.70 -14.64
CA TYR A 341 8.70 -0.48 -13.48
C TYR A 341 8.22 -1.23 -12.24
N ILE A 342 6.92 -1.23 -11.95
CA ILE A 342 6.41 -1.92 -10.75
C ILE A 342 6.51 -3.45 -10.87
N MET A 343 6.32 -4.01 -12.08
CA MET A 343 6.49 -5.44 -12.32
C MET A 343 7.96 -5.85 -12.19
N GLU A 344 8.88 -5.02 -12.70
CA GLU A 344 10.32 -5.26 -12.54
C GLU A 344 10.76 -5.13 -11.08
N CYS A 345 10.24 -4.13 -10.36
CA CYS A 345 10.43 -3.98 -8.92
C CYS A 345 10.02 -5.25 -8.16
N LEU A 346 8.82 -5.78 -8.43
CA LEU A 346 8.31 -6.99 -7.76
C LEU A 346 9.01 -8.27 -8.25
N ARG A 347 9.62 -8.27 -9.43
CA ARG A 347 10.50 -9.36 -9.89
C ARG A 347 11.79 -9.43 -9.05
N ILE A 348 12.34 -8.27 -8.71
CA ILE A 348 13.57 -8.12 -7.90
C ILE A 348 13.26 -8.38 -6.42
N ASN A 349 12.26 -7.68 -5.88
CA ASN A 349 11.78 -7.86 -4.52
C ASN A 349 10.28 -8.17 -4.48
N PRO A 350 9.91 -9.46 -4.49
CA PRO A 350 8.51 -9.89 -4.42
C PRO A 350 7.85 -9.59 -3.07
N GLU A 351 8.57 -9.19 -2.03
CA GLU A 351 8.00 -8.95 -0.69
C GLU A 351 7.98 -7.46 -0.33
N LEU A 352 8.30 -6.59 -1.27
CA LEU A 352 8.32 -5.15 -1.06
C LEU A 352 6.89 -4.62 -0.85
N ILE A 353 6.55 -4.36 0.41
CA ILE A 353 5.20 -3.95 0.84
C ILE A 353 4.74 -2.70 0.10
N ILE A 354 5.60 -1.68 -0.02
CA ILE A 354 5.23 -0.39 -0.62
C ILE A 354 4.83 -0.54 -2.10
N ALA A 355 5.58 -1.36 -2.86
CA ALA A 355 5.26 -1.66 -4.26
C ALA A 355 3.94 -2.42 -4.40
N ARG A 356 3.71 -3.45 -3.56
CA ARG A 356 2.45 -4.20 -3.57
C ARG A 356 1.27 -3.32 -3.18
N TRP A 357 1.46 -2.42 -2.21
CA TRP A 357 0.42 -1.49 -1.78
C TRP A 357 0.06 -0.52 -2.89
N ALA A 358 1.05 0.07 -3.57
CA ALA A 358 0.83 0.96 -4.70
C ALA A 358 0.05 0.26 -5.83
N LEU A 359 0.41 -0.99 -6.14
CA LEU A 359 -0.28 -1.81 -7.12
C LEU A 359 -1.71 -2.17 -6.68
N ALA A 360 -1.91 -2.54 -5.41
CA ALA A 360 -3.23 -2.83 -4.86
C ALA A 360 -4.17 -1.61 -4.91
N HIS A 361 -3.68 -0.44 -4.54
CA HIS A 361 -4.41 0.81 -4.60
C HIS A 361 -4.74 1.21 -6.03
N SER A 362 -3.82 0.96 -6.96
CA SER A 362 -4.03 1.14 -8.39
C SER A 362 -5.17 0.28 -8.93
N TYR A 363 -5.14 -1.04 -8.66
CA TYR A 363 -6.21 -1.96 -9.03
C TYR A 363 -7.56 -1.54 -8.43
N SER A 364 -7.57 -1.14 -7.16
CA SER A 364 -8.78 -0.65 -6.49
C SER A 364 -9.36 0.59 -7.16
N THR A 365 -8.50 1.52 -7.60
CA THR A 365 -8.91 2.78 -8.27
C THR A 365 -9.54 2.54 -9.64
N ILE A 366 -9.08 1.52 -10.37
CA ILE A 366 -9.66 1.13 -11.66
C ILE A 366 -10.85 0.17 -11.53
N GLY A 367 -11.23 -0.21 -10.30
CA GLY A 367 -12.36 -1.09 -10.02
C GLY A 367 -12.05 -2.58 -10.05
N ASP A 368 -10.79 -2.97 -10.26
CA ASP A 368 -10.34 -4.36 -10.25
C ASP A 368 -10.14 -4.87 -8.80
N LYS A 369 -11.27 -5.19 -8.17
CA LYS A 369 -11.32 -5.62 -6.76
C LYS A 369 -10.58 -6.94 -6.51
N GLU A 370 -10.48 -7.82 -7.50
CA GLU A 370 -9.87 -9.15 -7.33
C GLU A 370 -8.35 -9.04 -7.29
N ASN A 371 -7.74 -8.36 -8.25
CA ASN A 371 -6.30 -8.14 -8.23
C ASN A 371 -5.87 -7.26 -7.05
N ALA A 372 -6.68 -6.25 -6.68
CA ALA A 372 -6.44 -5.48 -5.47
C ALA A 372 -6.40 -6.36 -4.21
N LEU A 373 -7.38 -7.25 -4.05
CA LEU A 373 -7.45 -8.18 -2.92
C LEU A 373 -6.23 -9.11 -2.88
N ASN A 374 -5.83 -9.67 -4.02
CA ASN A 374 -4.65 -10.53 -4.12
C ASN A 374 -3.39 -9.81 -3.65
N GLN A 375 -3.16 -8.57 -4.10
CA GLN A 375 -1.99 -7.80 -3.68
C GLN A 375 -2.01 -7.46 -2.18
N TYR A 376 -3.18 -7.09 -1.62
CA TYR A 376 -3.30 -6.88 -0.18
C TYR A 376 -3.02 -8.15 0.63
N MET A 377 -3.46 -9.31 0.16
CA MET A 377 -3.21 -10.58 0.84
C MET A 377 -1.71 -10.94 0.83
N GLU A 378 -0.97 -10.66 -0.26
CA GLU A 378 0.48 -10.83 -0.27
C GLU A 378 1.19 -9.91 0.74
N ILE A 379 0.70 -8.69 0.95
CA ILE A 379 1.22 -7.80 2.00
C ILE A 379 1.01 -8.43 3.39
N LEU A 380 -0.16 -9.02 3.65
CA LEU A 380 -0.46 -9.63 4.95
C LEU A 380 0.34 -10.90 5.26
N LYS A 381 0.84 -11.61 4.23
CA LYS A 381 1.79 -12.71 4.44
C LYS A 381 3.11 -12.22 5.03
N VAL A 382 3.52 -11.00 4.65
CA VAL A 382 4.76 -10.36 5.11
C VAL A 382 4.55 -9.63 6.44
N ASN A 383 3.51 -8.81 6.52
CA ASN A 383 3.13 -8.07 7.71
C ASN A 383 1.63 -8.28 8.01
N PRO A 384 1.29 -9.28 8.86
CA PRO A 384 -0.11 -9.59 9.21
C PRO A 384 -0.87 -8.45 9.90
N LYS A 385 -0.16 -7.45 10.43
CA LYS A 385 -0.72 -6.27 11.10
C LYS A 385 -0.62 -5.00 10.25
N HIS A 386 -0.46 -5.12 8.93
CA HIS A 386 -0.41 -3.96 8.05
C HIS A 386 -1.80 -3.32 7.91
N ALA A 387 -2.10 -2.33 8.76
CA ALA A 387 -3.41 -1.70 8.87
C ALA A 387 -3.98 -1.19 7.52
N PRO A 388 -3.21 -0.52 6.64
CA PRO A 388 -3.76 -0.06 5.35
C PRO A 388 -4.23 -1.20 4.43
N ALA A 389 -3.57 -2.36 4.47
CA ALA A 389 -3.96 -3.51 3.65
C ALA A 389 -5.22 -4.19 4.23
N LEU A 390 -5.26 -4.37 5.55
CA LEU A 390 -6.45 -4.87 6.26
C LEU A 390 -7.67 -3.99 5.98
N HIS A 391 -7.48 -2.67 6.01
CA HIS A 391 -8.54 -1.70 5.74
C HIS A 391 -9.05 -1.79 4.30
N GLY A 392 -8.14 -1.85 3.32
CA GLY A 392 -8.48 -2.02 1.91
C GLY A 392 -9.26 -3.31 1.64
N ILE A 393 -8.86 -4.43 2.26
CA ILE A 393 -9.58 -5.71 2.18
C ILE A 393 -10.99 -5.58 2.76
N ALA A 394 -11.13 -4.96 3.94
CA ALA A 394 -12.43 -4.75 4.58
C ALA A 394 -13.38 -3.96 3.67
N LEU A 395 -12.91 -2.87 3.06
CA LEU A 395 -13.71 -2.07 2.12
C LEU A 395 -14.11 -2.84 0.85
N ILE A 396 -13.22 -3.70 0.33
CA ILE A 396 -13.54 -4.55 -0.83
C ILE A 396 -14.67 -5.53 -0.49
N TYR A 397 -14.59 -6.22 0.66
CA TYR A 397 -15.65 -7.13 1.10
C TYR A 397 -16.96 -6.40 1.42
N TYR A 398 -16.89 -5.23 2.06
CA TYR A 398 -18.05 -4.35 2.25
C TYR A 398 -18.74 -4.04 0.92
N GLY A 399 -17.97 -3.59 -0.08
CA GLY A 399 -18.46 -3.30 -1.42
C GLY A 399 -18.86 -4.52 -2.26
N LYS A 400 -18.67 -5.75 -1.76
CA LYS A 400 -19.21 -7.00 -2.33
C LYS A 400 -20.49 -7.46 -1.61
N GLY A 401 -20.88 -6.79 -0.51
CA GLY A 401 -21.98 -7.23 0.36
C GLY A 401 -21.61 -8.35 1.34
N ASP A 402 -20.34 -8.76 1.39
CA ASP A 402 -19.86 -9.78 2.32
C ASP A 402 -19.45 -9.11 3.65
N TYR A 403 -20.47 -8.80 4.45
CA TYR A 403 -20.28 -8.03 5.67
C TYR A 403 -19.60 -8.83 6.79
N TYR A 404 -19.57 -10.17 6.71
CA TYR A 404 -18.88 -11.02 7.68
C TYR A 404 -17.36 -10.96 7.50
N ASN A 405 -16.88 -11.12 6.26
CA ASN A 405 -15.45 -10.91 5.97
C ASN A 405 -15.06 -9.44 6.17
N SER A 406 -15.93 -8.50 5.80
CA SER A 406 -15.71 -7.08 6.09
C SER A 406 -15.52 -6.82 7.58
N GLU A 407 -16.35 -7.40 8.45
CA GLU A 407 -16.20 -7.29 9.91
C GLU A 407 -14.86 -7.87 10.38
N TYR A 408 -14.52 -9.08 9.93
CA TYR A 408 -13.28 -9.76 10.33
C TYR A 408 -12.04 -8.90 10.04
N TYR A 409 -11.90 -8.38 8.82
CA TYR A 409 -10.76 -7.55 8.45
C TYR A 409 -10.81 -6.15 9.06
N ALA A 410 -12.01 -5.57 9.25
CA ALA A 410 -12.14 -4.28 9.93
C ALA A 410 -11.75 -4.37 11.41
N LEU A 411 -12.08 -5.45 12.12
CA LEU A 411 -11.61 -5.72 13.48
C LEU A 411 -10.08 -5.80 13.53
N LYS A 412 -9.47 -6.58 12.63
CA LYS A 412 -8.01 -6.67 12.51
C LYS A 412 -7.36 -5.32 12.23
N THR A 413 -8.01 -4.48 11.43
CA THR A 413 -7.55 -3.12 11.15
C THR A 413 -7.51 -2.28 12.43
N VAL A 414 -8.57 -2.31 13.23
CA VAL A 414 -8.63 -1.60 14.52
C VAL A 414 -7.63 -2.16 15.53
N GLU A 415 -7.42 -3.47 15.57
CA GLU A 415 -6.39 -4.10 16.42
C GLU A 415 -4.98 -3.64 16.04
N ALA A 416 -4.72 -3.43 14.74
CA ALA A 416 -3.43 -2.99 14.23
C ALA A 416 -3.19 -1.48 14.43
N ASP A 417 -4.22 -0.66 14.21
CA ASP A 417 -4.17 0.78 14.42
C ASP A 417 -5.49 1.31 15.03
N PRO A 418 -5.58 1.33 16.38
CA PRO A 418 -6.80 1.72 17.10
C PRO A 418 -7.01 3.23 17.18
N LYS A 419 -6.03 4.06 16.78
CA LYS A 419 -6.08 5.53 16.94
C LYS A 419 -6.62 6.26 15.73
N THR A 420 -6.95 5.54 14.67
CA THR A 420 -7.47 6.12 13.43
C THR A 420 -8.99 5.99 13.35
N ALA A 421 -9.68 7.13 13.32
CA ALA A 421 -11.15 7.19 13.28
C ALA A 421 -11.76 6.43 12.09
N GLN A 422 -11.09 6.44 10.93
CA GLN A 422 -11.52 5.74 9.72
C GLN A 422 -11.67 4.22 9.91
N HIS A 423 -10.80 3.62 10.73
CA HIS A 423 -10.81 2.17 10.97
C HIS A 423 -12.04 1.78 11.80
N HIS A 424 -12.35 2.53 12.86
CA HIS A 424 -13.57 2.34 13.65
C HIS A 424 -14.83 2.59 12.84
N TYR A 425 -14.83 3.60 11.97
CA TYR A 425 -15.95 3.87 11.07
C TYR A 425 -16.20 2.70 10.11
N THR A 426 -15.15 2.13 9.53
CA THR A 426 -15.29 0.98 8.61
C THR A 426 -15.82 -0.27 9.31
N LEU A 427 -15.37 -0.52 10.55
CA LEU A 427 -15.92 -1.57 11.40
C LEU A 427 -17.41 -1.32 11.71
N ALA A 428 -17.76 -0.08 12.05
CA ALA A 428 -19.13 0.32 12.32
C ALA A 428 -20.04 0.12 11.10
N LEU A 429 -19.56 0.41 9.89
CA LEU A 429 -20.31 0.15 8.65
C LEU A 429 -20.61 -1.34 8.45
N ALA A 430 -19.63 -2.22 8.69
CA ALA A 430 -19.85 -3.66 8.59
C ALA A 430 -20.94 -4.14 9.58
N TYR A 431 -20.88 -3.67 10.83
CA TYR A 431 -21.91 -3.94 11.83
C TYR A 431 -23.28 -3.36 11.46
N TYR A 432 -23.31 -2.13 10.95
CA TYR A 432 -24.53 -1.45 10.53
C TYR A 432 -25.29 -2.26 9.48
N GLN A 433 -24.59 -2.78 8.48
CA GLN A 433 -25.19 -3.60 7.42
C GLN A 433 -25.65 -4.97 7.92
N GLN A 434 -24.89 -5.63 8.80
CA GLN A 434 -25.35 -6.87 9.42
C GLN A 434 -26.56 -6.68 10.34
N GLY A 435 -26.82 -5.46 10.81
CA GLY A 435 -28.00 -5.15 11.63
C GLY A 435 -29.33 -5.49 10.95
N TYR A 436 -29.40 -5.44 9.62
CA TYR A 436 -30.60 -5.80 8.87
C TYR A 436 -30.97 -7.29 8.97
N SER A 437 -29.99 -8.18 9.17
CA SER A 437 -30.22 -9.62 9.41
C SER A 437 -30.17 -9.99 10.89
N ASN A 438 -29.42 -9.23 11.70
CA ASN A 438 -29.28 -9.43 13.13
C ASN A 438 -29.31 -8.08 13.87
N PRO A 439 -30.48 -7.63 14.38
CA PRO A 439 -30.63 -6.32 15.01
C PRO A 439 -29.64 -5.99 16.14
N SER A 440 -29.10 -6.99 16.85
CA SER A 440 -28.07 -6.79 17.88
C SER A 440 -26.78 -6.17 17.33
N LYS A 441 -26.50 -6.33 16.03
CA LYS A 441 -25.33 -5.74 15.38
C LYS A 441 -25.43 -4.21 15.28
N TRP A 442 -26.64 -3.63 15.33
CA TRP A 442 -26.77 -2.17 15.44
C TRP A 442 -26.23 -1.62 16.77
N ASP A 443 -26.23 -2.41 17.85
CA ASP A 443 -25.56 -2.01 19.10
C ASP A 443 -24.04 -1.98 18.95
N SER A 444 -23.46 -2.97 18.25
CA SER A 444 -22.02 -2.98 17.93
C SER A 444 -21.64 -1.84 16.99
N ALA A 445 -22.51 -1.50 16.03
CA ALA A 445 -22.34 -0.37 15.14
C ALA A 445 -22.32 0.96 15.92
N GLU A 446 -23.27 1.15 16.84
CA GLU A 446 -23.34 2.34 17.70
C GLU A 446 -22.03 2.54 18.48
N ILE A 447 -21.52 1.48 19.13
CA ILE A 447 -20.26 1.55 19.89
C ILE A 447 -19.11 1.96 18.98
N SER A 448 -19.02 1.34 17.80
CA SER A 448 -17.92 1.59 16.85
C SER A 448 -17.98 3.00 16.25
N PHE A 449 -19.18 3.51 15.92
CA PHE A 449 -19.35 4.91 15.48
C PHE A 449 -18.96 5.89 16.59
N LYS A 450 -19.37 5.63 17.84
CA LYS A 450 -18.97 6.47 18.98
C LYS A 450 -17.45 6.48 19.18
N ASN A 451 -16.78 5.34 19.00
CA ASN A 451 -15.31 5.28 19.04
C ASN A 451 -14.67 6.10 17.91
N ALA A 452 -15.21 6.03 16.68
CA ALA A 452 -14.75 6.87 15.58
C ALA A 452 -14.91 8.37 15.89
N LEU A 453 -16.04 8.77 16.48
CA LEU A 453 -16.35 10.16 16.85
C LEU A 453 -15.55 10.66 18.05
N ASN A 454 -15.17 9.78 18.98
CA ASN A 454 -14.25 10.12 20.07
C ASN A 454 -12.86 10.48 19.53
N LEU A 455 -12.42 9.82 18.45
CA LEU A 455 -11.13 10.09 17.79
C LEU A 455 -11.21 11.30 16.85
N ASN A 456 -12.31 11.44 16.11
CA ASN A 456 -12.57 12.58 15.24
C ASN A 456 -14.01 13.09 15.40
N PRO A 457 -14.24 14.09 16.28
CA PRO A 457 -15.55 14.69 16.48
C PRO A 457 -16.14 15.40 15.26
N GLU A 458 -15.32 15.68 14.23
CA GLU A 458 -15.74 16.36 12.99
C GLU A 458 -16.13 15.36 11.88
N TYR A 459 -16.16 14.06 12.16
CA TYR A 459 -16.45 13.06 11.13
C TYR A 459 -17.95 12.98 10.80
N ILE A 460 -18.40 13.85 9.88
CA ILE A 460 -19.82 14.01 9.49
C ILE A 460 -20.48 12.69 9.06
N ASP A 461 -19.83 11.88 8.21
CA ASP A 461 -20.41 10.60 7.76
C ASP A 461 -20.65 9.62 8.91
N ALA A 462 -19.78 9.60 9.92
CA ALA A 462 -19.98 8.80 11.12
C ALA A 462 -21.16 9.32 11.97
N ILE A 463 -21.35 10.64 12.07
CA ILE A 463 -22.49 11.24 12.78
C ILE A 463 -23.81 10.89 12.07
N VAL A 464 -23.88 11.07 10.75
CA VAL A 464 -25.08 10.77 9.96
C VAL A 464 -25.40 9.28 10.04
N THR A 465 -24.41 8.40 9.90
CA THR A 465 -24.65 6.95 9.93
C THR A 465 -24.97 6.44 11.34
N LEU A 466 -24.46 7.08 12.40
CA LEU A 466 -24.91 6.85 13.78
C LEU A 466 -26.39 7.27 13.95
N GLY A 467 -26.80 8.39 13.37
CA GLY A 467 -28.21 8.79 13.33
C GLY A 467 -29.10 7.75 12.64
N GLN A 468 -28.67 7.24 11.48
CA GLN A 468 -29.35 6.14 10.78
C GLN A 468 -29.39 4.84 11.62
N THR A 469 -28.32 4.56 12.38
CA THR A 469 -28.29 3.42 13.32
C THR A 469 -29.36 3.58 14.40
N TYR A 470 -29.52 4.77 14.98
CA TYR A 470 -30.60 5.03 15.93
C TYR A 470 -31.98 4.93 15.28
N TYR A 471 -32.14 5.38 14.04
CA TYR A 471 -33.38 5.24 13.29
C TYR A 471 -33.77 3.77 13.11
N ASN A 472 -32.82 2.91 12.70
CA ASN A 472 -33.05 1.47 12.54
C ASN A 472 -33.41 0.78 13.87
N LYS A 473 -32.82 1.27 14.97
CA LYS A 473 -33.19 0.88 16.36
C LYS A 473 -34.52 1.47 16.84
N ARG A 474 -35.27 2.19 15.97
CA ARG A 474 -36.52 2.91 16.26
C ARG A 474 -36.41 4.01 17.32
N ASN A 475 -35.19 4.48 17.60
CA ASN A 475 -34.95 5.61 18.49
C ASN A 475 -34.87 6.92 17.69
N TYR A 476 -36.02 7.35 17.16
CA TYR A 476 -36.09 8.48 16.21
C TYR A 476 -35.64 9.81 16.83
N ASN A 477 -35.88 10.04 18.13
CA ASN A 477 -35.42 11.25 18.80
C ASN A 477 -33.88 11.32 18.90
N ALA A 478 -33.22 10.19 19.18
CA ALA A 478 -31.76 10.13 19.16
C ALA A 478 -31.23 10.31 17.73
N ALA A 479 -31.88 9.71 16.73
CA ALA A 479 -31.53 9.91 15.32
C ALA A 479 -31.56 11.40 14.93
N ILE A 480 -32.66 12.10 15.23
CA ILE A 480 -32.82 13.55 15.00
C ILE A 480 -31.73 14.35 15.71
N ALA A 481 -31.35 13.99 16.93
CA ALA A 481 -30.28 14.67 17.66
C ALA A 481 -28.93 14.55 16.95
N GLU A 482 -28.58 13.37 16.43
CA GLU A 482 -27.34 13.18 15.65
C GLU A 482 -27.40 13.93 14.31
N PHE A 483 -28.52 13.88 13.58
CA PHE A 483 -28.65 14.66 12.33
C PHE A 483 -28.51 16.17 12.56
N LYS A 484 -29.03 16.70 13.68
CA LYS A 484 -28.80 18.11 14.06
C LYS A 484 -27.32 18.40 14.31
N LYS A 485 -26.56 17.48 14.92
CA LYS A 485 -25.11 17.64 15.09
C LYS A 485 -24.38 17.64 13.75
N ALA A 486 -24.77 16.76 12.81
CA ALA A 486 -24.22 16.76 11.46
C ALA A 486 -24.50 18.10 10.76
N LEU A 487 -25.72 18.62 10.84
CA LEU A 487 -26.13 19.90 10.27
C LEU A 487 -25.45 21.12 10.94
N ALA A 488 -25.07 21.02 12.20
CA ALA A 488 -24.28 22.06 12.86
C ALA A 488 -22.86 22.17 12.27
N LYS A 489 -22.32 21.08 11.72
CA LYS A 489 -20.99 21.01 11.08
C LYS A 489 -21.06 21.28 9.58
N ASP A 490 -22.07 20.75 8.92
CA ASP A 490 -22.36 20.98 7.51
C ASP A 490 -23.84 21.40 7.32
N PRO A 491 -24.12 22.71 7.36
CA PRO A 491 -25.49 23.24 7.26
C PRO A 491 -26.19 22.96 5.93
N LYS A 492 -25.46 22.51 4.90
CA LYS A 492 -25.97 22.24 3.54
C LYS A 492 -26.08 20.73 3.25
N ASN A 493 -25.90 19.88 4.25
CA ASN A 493 -25.95 18.44 4.08
C ASN A 493 -27.38 17.96 3.77
N ASP A 494 -27.68 17.73 2.50
CA ASP A 494 -29.01 17.30 2.05
C ASP A 494 -29.39 15.94 2.63
N ARG A 495 -28.43 15.01 2.71
CA ARG A 495 -28.62 13.68 3.32
C ARG A 495 -29.09 13.80 4.77
N ALA A 496 -28.45 14.64 5.60
CA ALA A 496 -28.84 14.80 7.00
C ALA A 496 -30.25 15.41 7.15
N TYR A 497 -30.63 16.38 6.31
CA TYR A 497 -32.01 16.90 6.30
C TYR A 497 -33.02 15.83 5.90
N ASN A 498 -32.72 15.04 4.87
CA ASN A 498 -33.58 13.98 4.37
C ASN A 498 -33.80 12.90 5.45
N GLU A 499 -32.73 12.41 6.08
CA GLU A 499 -32.82 11.41 7.16
C GLU A 499 -33.56 11.94 8.40
N MET A 500 -33.40 13.23 8.70
CA MET A 500 -34.17 13.87 9.76
C MET A 500 -35.66 13.96 9.40
N ALA A 501 -36.00 14.24 8.14
CA ALA A 501 -37.38 14.23 7.65
C ALA A 501 -38.01 12.84 7.74
N ILE A 502 -37.28 11.79 7.35
CA ILE A 502 -37.71 10.39 7.50
C ILE A 502 -37.96 10.05 8.98
N SER A 503 -37.11 10.53 9.88
CA SER A 503 -37.29 10.33 11.32
C SER A 503 -38.55 11.02 11.87
N TYR A 504 -38.85 12.25 11.42
CA TYR A 504 -40.10 12.93 11.78
C TYR A 504 -41.34 12.26 11.16
N TYR A 505 -41.22 11.75 9.93
CA TYR A 505 -42.26 10.95 9.29
C TYR A 505 -42.60 9.70 10.12
N ALA A 506 -41.57 8.99 10.60
CA ALA A 506 -41.76 7.80 11.44
C ALA A 506 -42.37 8.12 12.82
N LEU A 507 -42.21 9.35 13.31
CA LEU A 507 -42.89 9.88 14.50
C LEU A 507 -44.33 10.35 14.24
N GLY A 508 -44.76 10.40 12.97
CA GLY A 508 -46.06 10.94 12.57
C GLY A 508 -46.14 12.47 12.51
N ASP A 509 -45.02 13.18 12.72
CA ASP A 509 -44.94 14.63 12.56
C ASP A 509 -44.67 14.99 11.10
N TYR A 510 -45.71 14.88 10.28
CA TYR A 510 -45.62 15.11 8.85
C TYR A 510 -45.33 16.57 8.48
N LYS A 511 -45.63 17.53 9.38
CA LYS A 511 -45.30 18.95 9.18
C LYS A 511 -43.79 19.19 9.29
N SER A 512 -43.16 18.61 10.30
CA SER A 512 -41.70 18.65 10.40
C SER A 512 -41.04 17.86 9.27
N ALA A 513 -41.60 16.70 8.90
CA ALA A 513 -41.12 15.93 7.75
C ALA A 513 -41.15 16.77 6.46
N GLU A 514 -42.25 17.46 6.16
CA GLU A 514 -42.33 18.39 5.03
C GLU A 514 -41.25 19.47 5.09
N ARG A 515 -41.13 20.16 6.23
CA ARG A 515 -40.17 21.26 6.41
C ARG A 515 -38.74 20.81 6.09
N TYR A 516 -38.33 19.65 6.61
CA TYR A 516 -36.95 19.18 6.43
C TYR A 516 -36.74 18.50 5.07
N SER A 517 -37.74 17.84 4.49
CA SER A 517 -37.68 17.39 3.10
C SER A 517 -37.55 18.55 2.11
N LEU A 518 -38.23 19.68 2.36
CA LEU A 518 -38.07 20.90 1.54
C LEU A 518 -36.62 21.43 1.59
N LEU A 519 -35.99 21.41 2.77
CA LEU A 519 -34.58 21.80 2.91
C LEU A 519 -33.64 20.82 2.19
N ALA A 520 -33.88 19.51 2.28
CA ALA A 520 -33.12 18.51 1.53
C ALA A 520 -33.21 18.74 0.01
N VAL A 521 -34.41 18.99 -0.50
CA VAL A 521 -34.64 19.33 -1.92
C VAL A 521 -34.02 20.69 -2.28
N GLN A 522 -34.03 21.68 -1.37
CA GLN A 522 -33.37 22.97 -1.62
C GLN A 522 -31.86 22.82 -1.83
N TYR A 523 -31.19 22.00 -1.03
CA TYR A 523 -29.74 21.81 -1.12
C TYR A 523 -29.34 20.82 -2.21
N ASN A 524 -30.21 19.88 -2.57
CA ASN A 524 -29.99 18.95 -3.67
C ASN A 524 -31.29 18.66 -4.44
N PRO A 525 -31.69 19.54 -5.38
CA PRO A 525 -32.98 19.48 -6.03
C PRO A 525 -33.12 18.34 -7.04
N THR A 526 -32.00 17.79 -7.52
CA THR A 526 -31.94 16.70 -8.51
C THR A 526 -31.90 15.32 -7.88
N ASN A 527 -31.87 15.21 -6.55
CA ASN A 527 -31.89 13.93 -5.87
C ASN A 527 -33.32 13.36 -5.86
N ALA A 528 -33.50 12.22 -6.53
CA ALA A 528 -34.80 11.54 -6.62
C ALA A 528 -35.35 11.13 -5.25
N ILE A 529 -34.49 10.68 -4.33
CA ILE A 529 -34.87 10.25 -2.97
C ILE A 529 -35.38 11.44 -2.15
N ASN A 530 -34.73 12.61 -2.24
CA ASN A 530 -35.17 13.82 -1.53
C ASN A 530 -36.56 14.27 -2.02
N ASN A 531 -36.79 14.26 -3.34
CA ASN A 531 -38.10 14.59 -3.92
C ASN A 531 -39.17 13.55 -3.56
N TYR A 532 -38.81 12.27 -3.54
CA TYR A 532 -39.72 11.19 -3.13
C TYR A 532 -40.16 11.35 -1.66
N ASN A 533 -39.23 11.62 -0.74
CA ASN A 533 -39.55 11.81 0.68
C ASN A 533 -40.34 13.10 0.94
N LEU A 534 -40.15 14.14 0.12
CA LEU A 534 -41.03 15.31 0.12
C LEU A 534 -42.45 14.93 -0.33
N GLY A 535 -42.56 14.13 -1.40
CA GLY A 535 -43.84 13.59 -1.88
C GLY A 535 -44.55 12.76 -0.81
N LEU A 536 -43.83 11.89 -0.08
CA LEU A 536 -44.38 11.12 1.04
C LEU A 536 -44.92 12.02 2.15
N ALA A 537 -44.19 13.07 2.53
CA ALA A 537 -44.65 14.02 3.54
C ALA A 537 -45.95 14.74 3.10
N TYR A 538 -46.08 15.09 1.82
CA TYR A 538 -47.33 15.64 1.27
C TYR A 538 -48.46 14.61 1.19
N TYR A 539 -48.13 13.39 0.79
CA TYR A 539 -49.07 12.27 0.66
C TYR A 539 -49.73 11.96 2.00
N MET A 540 -48.96 11.87 3.09
CA MET A 540 -49.50 11.60 4.43
C MET A 540 -50.34 12.75 4.97
N GLN A 541 -50.09 13.97 4.52
CA GLN A 541 -50.94 15.14 4.80
C GLN A 541 -52.15 15.25 3.84
N LYS A 542 -52.33 14.28 2.92
CA LYS A 542 -53.37 14.26 1.88
C LYS A 542 -53.32 15.48 0.95
N ASN A 543 -52.14 16.10 0.81
CA ASN A 543 -51.93 17.20 -0.12
C ASN A 543 -51.54 16.65 -1.50
N TRP A 544 -52.52 16.05 -2.18
CA TRP A 544 -52.29 15.23 -3.36
C TRP A 544 -51.60 15.97 -4.52
N GLU A 545 -51.98 17.22 -4.80
CA GLU A 545 -51.35 17.99 -5.89
C GLU A 545 -49.87 18.29 -5.62
N LYS A 546 -49.51 18.64 -4.37
CA LYS A 546 -48.10 18.83 -4.01
C LYS A 546 -47.32 17.52 -4.02
N ALA A 547 -47.95 16.43 -3.60
CA ALA A 547 -47.35 15.09 -3.65
C ALA A 547 -47.07 14.66 -5.10
N ILE A 548 -48.00 14.90 -6.03
CA ILE A 548 -47.82 14.65 -7.47
C ILE A 548 -46.61 15.41 -7.99
N ALA A 549 -46.55 16.73 -7.78
CA ALA A 549 -45.43 17.54 -8.26
C ALA A 549 -44.06 17.08 -7.71
N ALA A 550 -44.01 16.59 -6.47
CA ALA A 550 -42.79 16.06 -5.88
C ALA A 550 -42.42 14.66 -6.41
N PHE A 551 -43.40 13.75 -6.54
CA PHE A 551 -43.15 12.42 -7.10
C PHE A 551 -42.82 12.47 -8.60
N GLU A 552 -43.42 13.37 -9.38
CA GLU A 552 -43.06 13.61 -10.79
C GLU A 552 -41.59 14.01 -10.94
N LYS A 553 -41.08 14.88 -10.05
CA LYS A 553 -39.65 15.18 -10.01
C LYS A 553 -38.82 13.96 -9.65
N ALA A 554 -39.24 13.17 -8.66
CA ALA A 554 -38.52 11.97 -8.26
C ALA A 554 -38.36 10.99 -9.43
N VAL A 555 -39.43 10.69 -10.17
CA VAL A 555 -39.39 9.79 -11.33
C VAL A 555 -38.73 10.41 -12.56
N THR A 556 -38.71 11.74 -12.66
CA THR A 556 -37.92 12.44 -13.69
C THR A 556 -36.43 12.27 -13.46
N TYR A 557 -35.98 12.36 -12.20
CA TYR A 557 -34.56 12.21 -11.84
C TYR A 557 -34.10 10.76 -11.74
N ASP A 558 -34.99 9.84 -11.35
CA ASP A 558 -34.76 8.40 -11.42
C ASP A 558 -35.99 7.68 -12.02
N PRO A 559 -35.99 7.47 -13.36
CA PRO A 559 -37.07 6.77 -14.05
C PRO A 559 -37.28 5.32 -13.60
N ASN A 560 -36.32 4.71 -12.90
CA ASN A 560 -36.41 3.33 -12.41
C ASN A 560 -36.89 3.26 -10.95
N TYR A 561 -37.25 4.39 -10.33
CA TYR A 561 -37.69 4.40 -8.94
C TYR A 561 -39.15 3.90 -8.80
N GLU A 562 -39.32 2.58 -8.73
CA GLU A 562 -40.61 1.89 -8.68
C GLU A 562 -41.59 2.48 -7.63
N ASN A 563 -41.12 2.69 -6.40
CA ASN A 563 -41.96 3.22 -5.31
C ASN A 563 -42.46 4.65 -5.59
N ALA A 564 -41.67 5.47 -6.30
CA ALA A 564 -42.06 6.82 -6.67
C ALA A 564 -43.16 6.78 -7.74
N TRP A 565 -43.04 5.91 -8.75
CA TRP A 565 -44.11 5.67 -9.74
C TRP A 565 -45.40 5.16 -9.09
N PHE A 566 -45.29 4.22 -8.16
CA PHE A 566 -46.45 3.66 -7.48
C PHE A 566 -47.19 4.71 -6.65
N ASN A 567 -46.47 5.52 -5.87
CA ASN A 567 -47.09 6.58 -5.08
C ASN A 567 -47.59 7.76 -5.93
N LEU A 568 -46.96 8.03 -7.07
CA LEU A 568 -47.48 8.97 -8.06
C LEU A 568 -48.84 8.50 -8.61
N ALA A 569 -48.93 7.23 -9.01
CA ALA A 569 -50.17 6.62 -9.49
C ALA A 569 -51.27 6.67 -8.43
N ASN A 570 -50.94 6.36 -7.17
CA ASN A 570 -51.86 6.50 -6.03
C ASN A 570 -52.41 7.92 -5.91
N CYS A 571 -51.56 8.96 -6.00
CA CYS A 571 -52.03 10.34 -5.94
C CYS A 571 -52.98 10.70 -7.10
N TYR A 572 -52.69 10.25 -8.32
CA TYR A 572 -53.58 10.43 -9.47
C TYR A 572 -54.91 9.71 -9.26
N TRP A 573 -54.89 8.52 -8.67
CA TRP A 573 -56.10 7.79 -8.29
C TRP A 573 -56.94 8.54 -7.24
N PHE A 574 -56.32 9.02 -6.15
CA PHE A 574 -57.01 9.80 -5.10
C PHE A 574 -57.55 11.15 -5.58
N THR A 575 -57.07 11.65 -6.72
CA THR A 575 -57.57 12.86 -7.38
C THR A 575 -58.51 12.57 -8.54
N ASN A 576 -59.01 11.33 -8.65
CA ASN A 576 -59.95 10.86 -9.69
C ASN A 576 -59.44 10.99 -11.13
N ARG A 577 -58.13 11.08 -11.34
CA ARG A 577 -57.46 11.09 -12.65
C ARG A 577 -57.03 9.66 -13.00
N PHE A 578 -58.03 8.81 -13.23
CA PHE A 578 -57.85 7.36 -13.37
C PHE A 578 -57.08 6.95 -14.63
N ASP A 579 -57.12 7.76 -15.68
CA ASP A 579 -56.33 7.59 -16.91
C ASP A 579 -54.82 7.64 -16.63
N ARG A 580 -54.37 8.66 -15.87
CA ARG A 580 -52.99 8.80 -15.43
C ARG A 580 -52.59 7.75 -14.41
N ALA A 581 -53.49 7.43 -13.47
CA ALA A 581 -53.25 6.35 -12.51
C ALA A 581 -52.98 5.01 -13.23
N TYR A 582 -53.83 4.64 -14.19
CA TYR A 582 -53.66 3.45 -15.02
C TYR A 582 -52.32 3.43 -15.78
N GLU A 583 -51.95 4.55 -16.41
CA GLU A 583 -50.67 4.71 -17.10
C GLU A 583 -49.48 4.45 -16.17
N TYR A 584 -49.48 5.05 -14.97
CA TYR A 584 -48.35 4.94 -14.05
C TYR A 584 -48.32 3.63 -13.27
N TYR A 585 -49.45 2.98 -12.98
CA TYR A 585 -49.41 1.59 -12.49
C TYR A 585 -48.86 0.63 -13.55
N ASN A 586 -49.12 0.85 -14.85
CA ASN A 586 -48.45 0.09 -15.89
C ASN A 586 -46.94 0.33 -15.90
N LYS A 587 -46.47 1.56 -15.65
CA LYS A 587 -45.03 1.82 -15.48
C LYS A 587 -44.42 1.05 -14.30
N VAL A 588 -45.12 0.94 -13.18
CA VAL A 588 -44.69 0.10 -12.06
C VAL A 588 -44.58 -1.37 -12.48
N LEU A 589 -45.54 -1.88 -13.26
CA LEU A 589 -45.53 -3.26 -13.75
C LEU A 589 -44.49 -3.51 -14.86
N GLU A 590 -44.11 -2.49 -15.63
CA GLU A 590 -42.97 -2.57 -16.55
C GLU A 590 -41.65 -2.76 -15.77
N LEU A 591 -41.49 -2.05 -14.65
CA LEU A 591 -40.33 -2.17 -13.77
C LEU A 591 -40.34 -3.46 -12.93
N ASN A 592 -41.52 -3.87 -12.46
CA ASN A 592 -41.74 -5.04 -11.63
C ASN A 592 -43.06 -5.74 -12.01
N PRO A 593 -43.01 -6.70 -12.96
CA PRO A 593 -44.19 -7.41 -13.44
C PRO A 593 -44.95 -8.21 -12.37
N ASN A 594 -44.31 -8.48 -11.23
CA ASN A 594 -44.89 -9.27 -10.14
C ASN A 594 -45.49 -8.40 -9.02
N ASN A 595 -45.55 -7.08 -9.19
CA ASN A 595 -46.15 -6.19 -8.20
C ASN A 595 -47.69 -6.34 -8.19
N SER A 596 -48.18 -7.24 -7.33
CA SER A 596 -49.61 -7.58 -7.21
C SER A 596 -50.48 -6.40 -6.78
N GLU A 597 -49.91 -5.46 -6.02
CA GLU A 597 -50.61 -4.27 -5.58
C GLU A 597 -50.81 -3.29 -6.74
N ALA A 598 -49.76 -3.03 -7.53
CA ALA A 598 -49.84 -2.22 -8.74
C ALA A 598 -50.82 -2.82 -9.77
N GLN A 599 -50.79 -4.15 -9.93
CA GLN A 599 -51.73 -4.89 -10.77
C GLN A 599 -53.18 -4.64 -10.35
N ARG A 600 -53.47 -4.77 -9.05
CA ARG A 600 -54.81 -4.52 -8.51
C ARG A 600 -55.28 -3.07 -8.75
N TRP A 601 -54.44 -2.09 -8.46
CA TRP A 601 -54.81 -0.68 -8.60
C TRP A 601 -54.90 -0.23 -10.06
N ARG A 602 -54.10 -0.82 -10.95
CA ARG A 602 -54.26 -0.67 -12.40
C ARG A 602 -55.65 -1.13 -12.83
N ASP A 603 -56.06 -2.34 -12.42
CA ASP A 603 -57.35 -2.91 -12.82
C ASP A 603 -58.53 -2.10 -12.25
N ASP A 604 -58.43 -1.64 -11.00
CA ASP A 604 -59.42 -0.72 -10.41
C ASP A 604 -59.48 0.60 -11.19
N SER A 605 -58.33 1.21 -11.52
CA SER A 605 -58.27 2.42 -12.34
C SER A 605 -58.97 2.23 -13.69
N TYR A 606 -58.74 1.09 -14.34
CA TYR A 606 -59.38 0.74 -15.61
C TYR A 606 -60.91 0.64 -15.48
N GLN A 607 -61.41 -0.02 -14.43
CA GLN A 607 -62.85 -0.09 -14.14
C GLN A 607 -63.46 1.29 -13.87
N LYS A 608 -62.76 2.16 -13.12
CA LYS A 608 -63.19 3.54 -12.83
C LYS A 608 -63.24 4.44 -14.06
N MET A 609 -62.46 4.12 -15.10
CA MET A 609 -62.53 4.79 -16.41
C MET A 609 -63.77 4.36 -17.22
N GLY A 610 -64.55 3.37 -16.77
CA GLY A 610 -65.74 2.86 -17.46
C GLY A 610 -65.41 2.06 -18.73
N ARG A 611 -64.27 1.35 -18.73
CA ARG A 611 -63.78 0.55 -19.85
C ARG A 611 -63.66 -0.93 -19.51
#